data_AF-A0A495KJR2-F1
#
_entry.id   AF-A0A495KJR2-F1
#
_cell.length_a   1.000
_cell.length_b   1.000
_cell.length_c   1.000
_cell.angle_alpha   90.00
_cell.angle_beta   90.00
_cell.angle_gamma   90.00
#
_symmetry.space_group_name_H-M   'P 1'
#
loop_
_entity.id
_entity.type
_entity.pdbx_description
1 polymer ?
#
loop_
_entity_poly.entity_id
_entity_poly.type
_entity_poly.pdbx_seq_one_letter_code
_entity_poly.pdbx_strand_id
1 'polypeptide(L)' 'MTLISLIQQVNIDEKIKNAPDNGYLIGIWIGYVLPFVLLVGVAYLMYSRAKKRQNDQ' A
#
# COMPACT_ATOMS: atom_id res chain seq x y z
N MET A 1 -11.85 -6.99 16.94
CA MET A 1 -11.91 -6.72 15.49
C MET A 1 -12.26 -5.24 15.25
N THR A 2 -11.36 -4.32 15.57
CA THR A 2 -11.64 -2.86 15.55
C THR A 2 -10.48 -2.05 14.97
N LEU A 3 -9.27 -2.61 14.96
CA LEU A 3 -8.06 -1.93 14.48
C LEU A 3 -8.05 -1.67 12.97
N ILE A 4 -8.62 -2.58 12.16
CA ILE A 4 -8.64 -2.44 10.70
C ILE A 4 -9.78 -1.50 10.26
N SER A 5 -10.88 -1.46 11.01
CA SER A 5 -12.05 -0.62 10.69
C SER A 5 -11.75 0.87 10.76
N LEU A 6 -10.86 1.32 11.66
CA LEU A 6 -10.44 2.73 11.74
C LEU A 6 -9.62 3.19 10.53
N ILE A 7 -8.94 2.27 9.84
CA ILE A 7 -8.12 2.55 8.65
C ILE A 7 -8.97 2.36 7.37
N GLN A 8 -10.09 1.63 7.45
CA GLN A 8 -10.90 1.22 6.30
C GLN A 8 -12.00 2.20 5.88
N GLN A 9 -12.36 3.20 6.67
CA GLN A 9 -13.38 4.17 6.27
C GLN A 9 -12.78 5.38 5.54
N VAL A 10 -11.96 5.11 4.51
CA VAL A 10 -11.53 6.13 3.55
C VAL A 10 -12.57 6.18 2.45
N ASN A 11 -13.50 7.13 2.56
CA ASN A 11 -14.48 7.42 1.51
C ASN A 11 -13.73 8.07 0.32
N ILE A 12 -13.05 7.25 -0.49
CA ILE A 12 -12.17 7.69 -1.57
C ILE A 12 -12.95 8.53 -2.59
N ASP A 13 -14.20 8.14 -2.88
CA ASP A 13 -15.09 8.85 -3.80
C ASP A 13 -15.36 10.29 -3.35
N GLU A 14 -15.53 10.49 -2.04
CA GLU A 14 -15.75 11.80 -1.44
C GLU A 14 -14.48 12.65 -1.45
N LYS A 15 -13.31 12.03 -1.30
CA LYS A 15 -12.01 12.70 -1.42
C LYS A 15 -11.71 13.11 -2.86
N ILE A 16 -12.07 12.27 -3.85
CA ILE A 16 -11.94 12.60 -5.28
C ILE A 16 -12.87 13.75 -5.64
N LYS A 17 -14.13 13.71 -5.19
CA LYS A 17 -15.14 14.75 -5.46
C LYS A 17 -14.76 16.12 -4.90
N ASN A 18 -14.11 16.15 -3.73
CA ASN A 18 -13.66 17.37 -3.08
C ASN A 18 -12.19 17.73 -3.38
N ALA A 19 -11.56 17.05 -4.35
CA ALA A 19 -10.17 17.32 -4.69
C ALA A 19 -10.02 18.74 -5.26
N PRO A 20 -9.22 19.62 -4.61
CA PRO A 20 -9.07 21.02 -5.04
C PRO A 20 -8.19 21.16 -6.28
N ASP A 21 -7.31 20.18 -6.53
CA ASP A 21 -6.38 20.18 -7.65
C ASP A 21 -5.97 18.76 -8.06
N ASN A 22 -5.21 18.68 -9.15
CA ASN A 22 -4.70 17.42 -9.68
C ASN A 22 -3.66 16.77 -8.73
N GLY A 23 -2.94 17.56 -7.93
CA GLY A 23 -1.96 17.05 -6.98
C GLY A 23 -2.59 16.22 -5.86
N TYR A 24 -3.75 16.66 -5.36
CA TYR A 24 -4.53 15.93 -4.37
C TYR A 24 -5.07 14.61 -4.91
N LEU A 25 -5.55 14.58 -6.16
CA LEU A 25 -5.97 13.35 -6.83
C LEU A 25 -4.83 12.34 -6.96
N ILE A 26 -3.64 12.81 -7.32
CA ILE A 26 -2.43 11.98 -7.39
C ILE A 26 -2.08 11.43 -6.00
N GLY A 27 -2.20 12.24 -4.96
CA GLY A 27 -2.01 11.80 -3.57
C GLY A 27 -2.97 10.68 -3.14
N ILE A 28 -4.25 10.78 -3.51
CA ILE A 28 -5.25 9.72 -3.28
C ILE A 28 -4.86 8.44 -4.02
N TRP A 29 -4.49 8.55 -5.29
CA TRP A 29 -4.09 7.42 -6.12
C TRP A 29 -2.86 6.71 -5.58
N ILE A 30 -1.84 7.46 -5.16
CA ILE A 30 -0.63 6.91 -4.52
C ILE A 30 -1.00 6.23 -3.22
N GLY A 31 -1.85 6.86 -2.38
CA GLY A 31 -2.34 6.28 -1.14
C GLY A 31 -3.07 4.94 -1.34
N TYR A 32 -3.82 4.80 -2.43
CA TYR A 32 -4.47 3.54 -2.81
C TYR A 32 -3.49 2.44 -3.25
N VAL A 33 -2.43 2.79 -3.98
CA VAL A 33 -1.44 1.83 -4.50
C VAL A 33 -0.40 1.43 -3.45
N LEU A 34 -0.12 2.30 -2.47
CA LEU A 34 0.92 2.10 -1.45
C LEU A 34 0.83 0.77 -0.66
N PRO A 35 -0.35 0.27 -0.23
CA PRO A 35 -0.46 -1.02 0.45
C PRO A 35 0.03 -2.20 -0.41
N PHE A 36 -0.19 -2.14 -1.72
CA PHE A 36 0.26 -3.19 -2.64
C PHE A 36 1.79 -3.14 -2.83
N VAL A 37 2.38 -1.95 -2.90
CA VAL A 37 3.84 -1.77 -2.94
C VAL A 37 4.48 -2.34 -1.68
N LEU A 38 3.86 -2.12 -0.52
CA LEU A 38 4.29 -2.73 0.74
C LEU A 38 4.29 -4.26 0.67
N LEU A 39 3.22 -4.87 0.16
CA LEU A 39 3.13 -6.32 -0.01
C LEU A 39 4.22 -6.86 -0.95
N VAL A 40 4.48 -6.18 -2.06
CA VAL A 40 5.57 -6.54 -2.99
C VAL A 40 6.93 -6.42 -2.31
N GLY A 41 7.16 -5.39 -1.51
CA GLY A 41 8.39 -5.22 -0.73
C GLY A 41 8.58 -6.35 0.28
N VAL A 42 7.53 -6.76 0.98
CA VAL A 42 7.55 -7.92 1.89
C VAL A 42 7.85 -9.20 1.13
N ALA A 43 7.19 -9.44 -0.01
CA ALA A 43 7.44 -10.61 -0.85
C ALA A 43 8.89 -10.65 -1.35
N TYR A 44 9.45 -9.50 -1.74
CA TYR A 44 10.84 -9.39 -2.15
C TYR A 44 11.81 -9.72 -1.00
N LEU A 45 11.54 -9.22 0.21
CA LEU A 45 12.34 -9.55 1.39
C LEU A 45 12.28 -11.04 1.72
N MET A 46 11.09 -11.65 1.63
CA MET A 46 10.92 -13.09 1.82
C MET A 46 11.70 -13.89 0.78
N TYR A 47 11.58 -13.53 -0.50
CA TYR A 47 12.32 -14.16 -1.61
C TYR A 47 13.84 -14.04 -1.41
N SER A 48 14.33 -12.84 -1.08
CA SER A 48 15.76 -12.59 -0.85
C SER A 48 16.31 -13.43 0.30
N ARG A 49 15.56 -13.56 1.40
CA ARG A 49 15.93 -14.44 2.53
C ARG A 49 15.91 -15.91 2.14
N ALA A 50 14.89 -16.37 1.41
CA ALA A 50 14.79 -17.75 0.95
C ALA A 50 15.92 -18.11 -0.02
N LYS A 51 16.26 -17.20 -0.95
CA LYS A 51 17.35 -17.39 -1.90
C LYS A 51 18.73 -17.46 -1.23
N LYS A 52 18.99 -16.65 -0.19
CA LYS A 52 20.25 -16.74 0.59
C LYS A 52 20.41 -18.11 1.25
N ARG A 53 19.33 -18.70 1.77
CA ARG A 53 19.36 -20.05 2.37
C ARG A 53 19.67 -21.17 1.38
N GLN A 54 19.40 -20.97 0.09
CA GLN A 54 19.77 -21.92 -0.97
C GLN A 54 21.24 -21.82 -1.40
N ASN A 55 21.90 -20.69 -1.15
CA ASN A 55 23.31 -20.49 -1.51
C ASN A 55 24.29 -20.81 -0.37
N ASP A 56 23.80 -20.92 0.87
CA ASP A 56 24.57 -21.30 2.06
C ASP A 56 24.46 -22.82 2.38
N GLN A 57 23.85 -23.62 1.50
CA GLN A 57 23.90 -25.09 1.48
C GLN A 57 24.60 -25.58 0.22
#